data_AF-A0A2N1VW20-F1
#
_entry.id   AF-A0A2N1VW20-F1
#
_cell.length_a   1.000
_cell.length_b   1.000
_cell.length_c   1.000
_cell.angle_alpha   90.00
_cell.angle_beta   90.00
_cell.angle_gamma   90.00
#
_symmetry.space_group_name_H-M   'P 1'
#
loop_
_entity.id
_entity.type
_entity.pdbx_description
1 polymer ?
#
loop_
_entity_poly.entity_id
_entity_poly.type
_entity_poly.pdbx_seq_one_letter_code
_entity_poly.pdbx_strand_id
1 'polypeptide(L)'
;MDTDDYHDFQIQRYSEIDGISYTNNVLMDSKIFSWAELEGNKLKIKIVNDSYQSITLSFINDRYEIQDVDGITYVLIKPPPINYTSLSELKPGDSFEVLLDIPMNFWETIGQKDPQFSTKDFFAQFWKGQNHLHVTKERINFVKIVLNKRTTIILKPVPVND
;
A
#
# COMPACT_ATOMS: atom_id res chain seq x y z
N MET A 1 -7.61 -5.04 13.17
CA MET A 1 -8.54 -4.45 12.19
C MET A 1 -9.55 -5.53 11.95
N ASP A 2 -10.79 -5.30 12.37
CA ASP A 2 -11.89 -6.23 12.09
C ASP A 2 -12.21 -6.20 10.60
N THR A 3 -12.69 -7.32 10.08
CA THR A 3 -13.08 -7.47 8.66
C THR A 3 -14.16 -6.48 8.23
N ASP A 4 -14.94 -5.97 9.18
CA ASP A 4 -16.11 -5.13 8.91
C ASP A 4 -15.70 -3.69 8.53
N ASP A 5 -14.66 -3.13 9.14
CA ASP A 5 -14.16 -1.78 8.85
C ASP A 5 -13.61 -1.62 7.41
N TYR A 6 -13.32 -2.73 6.74
CA TYR A 6 -12.88 -2.77 5.35
C TYR A 6 -14.04 -2.69 4.35
N HIS A 7 -15.22 -3.21 4.72
CA HIS A 7 -16.39 -3.24 3.85
C HIS A 7 -17.03 -1.87 3.67
N ASP A 8 -16.95 -1.01 4.69
CA ASP A 8 -17.53 0.35 4.65
C ASP A 8 -16.69 1.37 3.85
N PHE A 9 -15.47 1.00 3.45
CA PHE A 9 -14.61 1.84 2.62
C PHE A 9 -15.08 1.89 1.16
N GLN A 10 -15.36 3.10 0.65
CA GLN A 10 -15.82 3.35 -0.73
C GLN A 10 -14.97 4.40 -1.45
N ILE A 11 -14.62 4.16 -2.72
CA ILE A 11 -13.99 5.17 -3.59
C ILE A 11 -15.07 6.17 -4.02
N GLN A 12 -14.86 7.47 -3.78
CA GLN A 12 -15.81 8.50 -4.19
C GLN A 12 -15.57 9.00 -5.61
N ARG A 13 -14.30 9.16 -5.99
CA ARG A 13 -13.92 9.71 -7.29
C ARG A 13 -12.46 9.38 -7.60
N TYR A 14 -12.16 9.21 -8.88
CA TYR A 14 -10.80 9.14 -9.41
C TYR A 14 -10.60 10.19 -10.51
N SER A 15 -9.40 10.77 -10.57
CA SER A 15 -8.88 11.45 -11.76
C SER A 15 -7.36 11.28 -11.83
N GLU A 16 -6.77 11.39 -13.01
CA GLU A 16 -5.30 11.35 -13.17
C GLU A 16 -4.60 12.51 -12.44
N ILE A 17 -5.28 13.66 -12.33
CA ILE A 17 -4.72 14.89 -11.73
C ILE A 17 -4.78 14.81 -10.19
N ASP A 18 -5.94 14.46 -9.64
CA ASP A 18 -6.20 14.48 -8.20
C ASP A 18 -6.01 13.11 -7.53
N GLY A 19 -5.78 12.06 -8.32
CA GLY A 19 -5.69 10.69 -7.84
C GLY A 19 -7.03 10.09 -7.44
N ILE A 20 -7.01 9.14 -6.51
CA ILE A 20 -8.19 8.45 -5.99
C ILE A 20 -8.59 9.12 -4.67
N SER A 21 -9.87 9.47 -4.55
CA SER A 21 -10.49 10.00 -3.34
C SER A 21 -11.42 8.96 -2.72
N TYR A 22 -11.38 8.82 -1.40
CA TYR A 22 -12.06 7.76 -0.67
C TYR A 22 -12.98 8.33 0.40
N THR A 23 -14.04 7.58 0.70
CA THR A 23 -14.85 7.76 1.89
C THR A 23 -14.20 6.96 2.99
N ASN A 24 -13.83 7.64 4.06
CA ASN A 24 -13.18 7.02 5.19
C ASN A 24 -14.05 5.97 5.87
N ASN A 25 -13.40 4.92 6.37
CA ASN A 25 -13.92 4.24 7.55
C ASN A 25 -13.59 5.06 8.82
N VAL A 26 -14.15 4.70 9.96
CA VAL A 26 -13.97 5.45 11.23
C VAL A 26 -12.50 5.66 11.65
N LEU A 27 -11.57 4.88 11.06
CA LEU A 27 -10.14 4.89 11.38
C LEU A 27 -9.27 5.71 10.41
N MET A 28 -9.79 6.16 9.27
CA MET A 28 -9.06 6.99 8.29
C MET A 28 -9.43 8.47 8.44
N ASP A 29 -8.48 9.39 8.17
CA ASP A 29 -8.69 10.85 8.17
C ASP A 29 -8.99 11.34 6.74
N SER A 30 -10.07 12.12 6.57
CA SER A 30 -10.68 12.39 5.24
C SER A 30 -9.91 13.46 4.50
N LYS A 31 -8.93 14.04 5.20
CA LYS A 31 -8.03 15.05 4.70
C LYS A 31 -6.68 14.47 4.29
N ILE A 32 -6.52 13.15 4.29
CA ILE A 32 -5.34 12.49 3.72
C ILE A 32 -5.74 11.90 2.38
N PHE A 33 -5.21 12.48 1.30
CA PHE A 33 -5.44 11.99 -0.06
C PHE A 33 -4.27 11.13 -0.50
N SER A 34 -4.54 10.08 -1.26
CA SER A 34 -3.47 9.20 -1.74
C SER A 34 -3.89 8.41 -2.97
N TRP A 35 -2.92 8.11 -3.82
CA TRP A 35 -3.14 7.28 -5.00
C TRP A 35 -1.96 6.37 -5.24
N ALA A 36 -2.22 5.29 -5.96
CA ALA A 36 -1.21 4.36 -6.41
C ALA A 36 -1.39 4.06 -7.90
N GLU A 37 -0.28 3.96 -8.61
CA GLU A 37 -0.22 3.63 -10.04
C GLU A 37 0.79 2.51 -10.26
N LEU A 38 0.40 1.52 -11.06
CA LEU A 38 1.26 0.40 -11.43
C LEU A 38 2.08 0.77 -12.67
N GLU A 39 3.39 0.89 -12.52
CA GLU A 39 4.34 1.21 -13.58
C GLU A 39 5.26 0.00 -13.83
N GLY A 40 4.84 -0.92 -14.70
CA GLY A 40 5.57 -2.17 -14.94
C GLY A 40 5.61 -3.06 -13.69
N ASN A 41 6.81 -3.32 -13.15
CA ASN A 41 7.00 -4.07 -11.91
C ASN A 41 7.12 -3.18 -10.65
N LYS A 42 6.73 -1.91 -10.77
CA LYS A 42 6.79 -0.93 -9.68
C LYS A 42 5.41 -0.41 -9.34
N LEU A 43 5.23 -0.02 -8.09
CA LEU A 43 4.06 0.71 -7.64
C LEU A 43 4.49 2.12 -7.22
N LYS A 44 4.05 3.12 -7.96
CA LYS A 44 4.18 4.52 -7.59
C LYS A 44 3.05 4.87 -6.62
N ILE A 45 3.37 5.49 -5.50
CA ILE A 45 2.41 5.95 -4.51
C ILE A 45 2.63 7.43 -4.25
N LYS A 46 1.55 8.21 -4.22
CA LYS A 46 1.53 9.58 -3.71
C LYS A 46 0.63 9.67 -2.49
N ILE A 47 1.08 10.44 -1.49
CA ILE A 47 0.34 10.76 -0.27
C ILE A 47 0.36 12.28 -0.13
N VAL A 48 -0.80 12.89 0.07
CA VAL A 48 -0.99 14.33 0.26
C VAL A 48 -1.67 14.52 1.62
N ASN A 49 -1.09 15.38 2.46
CA ASN A 49 -1.61 15.67 3.77
C ASN A 49 -2.35 17.02 3.77
N ASP A 50 -3.66 17.01 3.58
CA ASP A 50 -4.53 18.19 3.70
C ASP A 50 -5.14 18.31 5.13
N SER A 51 -4.68 17.47 6.06
CA SER A 51 -5.11 17.53 7.46
C SER A 51 -4.41 18.66 8.20
N TYR A 52 -4.84 18.94 9.44
CA TYR A 52 -4.17 19.91 10.30
C TYR A 52 -2.99 19.31 11.11
N GLN A 53 -2.73 18.01 10.98
CA GLN A 53 -1.73 17.29 11.75
C GLN A 53 -0.60 16.78 10.84
N SER A 54 0.64 16.82 11.31
CA SER A 54 1.76 16.20 10.60
C SER A 54 1.68 14.67 10.66
N ILE A 55 2.06 13.99 9.57
CA ILE A 55 2.18 12.54 9.52
C ILE A 55 3.65 12.16 9.63
N THR A 56 4.05 11.44 10.67
CA THR A 56 5.45 11.00 10.80
C THR A 56 5.79 9.96 9.73
N LEU A 57 6.92 10.15 9.06
CA LEU A 57 7.49 9.22 8.09
C LEU A 57 8.74 8.57 8.67
N SER A 58 8.99 7.32 8.29
CA SER A 58 10.14 6.56 8.77
C SER A 58 10.51 5.48 7.77
N PHE A 59 11.71 5.59 7.18
CA PHE A 59 12.22 4.53 6.31
C PHE A 59 12.17 3.14 6.96
N ILE A 60 12.35 3.03 8.27
CA ILE A 60 12.36 1.73 8.96
C ILE A 60 10.92 1.24 9.23
N ASN A 61 10.05 2.12 9.72
CA ASN A 61 8.73 1.72 10.20
C ASN A 61 7.62 1.80 9.13
N ASP A 62 7.86 2.50 8.02
CA ASP A 62 6.88 2.62 6.95
C ASP A 62 6.81 1.31 6.17
N ARG A 63 5.58 0.84 5.92
CA ARG A 63 5.31 -0.44 5.26
C ARG A 63 4.26 -0.27 4.19
N TYR A 64 4.49 -0.94 3.06
CA TYR A 64 3.67 -0.86 1.87
C TYR A 64 3.34 -2.28 1.42
N GLU A 65 2.06 -2.55 1.18
CA GLU A 65 1.56 -3.89 0.93
C GLU A 65 0.54 -3.89 -0.19
N ILE A 66 0.56 -4.93 -1.02
CA ILE A 66 -0.52 -5.26 -1.95
C ILE A 66 -1.19 -6.52 -1.41
N GLN A 67 -2.52 -6.51 -1.26
CA GLN A 67 -3.28 -7.75 -1.11
C GLN A 67 -3.96 -8.06 -2.44
N ASP A 68 -3.83 -9.30 -2.91
CA ASP A 68 -4.55 -9.77 -4.08
C ASP A 68 -5.96 -10.31 -3.75
N VAL A 69 -6.73 -10.63 -4.79
CA VAL A 69 -8.07 -11.21 -4.68
C VAL A 69 -8.11 -12.58 -3.99
N ASP A 70 -6.98 -13.30 -3.95
CA ASP A 70 -6.85 -14.60 -3.26
C ASP A 70 -6.46 -14.43 -1.78
N GLY A 71 -6.33 -13.18 -1.31
CA GLY A 71 -5.96 -12.84 0.05
C GLY A 71 -4.45 -12.87 0.33
N ILE A 72 -3.63 -13.10 -0.70
CA ILE A 72 -2.17 -13.12 -0.59
C ILE A 72 -1.66 -11.69 -0.45
N THR A 73 -0.83 -11.45 0.58
CA THR A 73 -0.21 -10.14 0.82
C THR A 73 1.26 -10.12 0.40
N TYR A 74 1.60 -9.20 -0.50
CA TYR A 74 2.95 -8.89 -0.94
C TYR A 74 3.45 -7.62 -0.25
N VAL A 75 4.63 -7.68 0.36
CA VAL A 75 5.29 -6.51 0.95
C VAL A 75 6.16 -5.88 -0.13
N LEU A 76 5.94 -4.61 -0.41
CA LEU A 76 6.66 -3.88 -1.45
C LEU A 76 8.03 -3.44 -0.95
N ILE A 77 9.00 -3.48 -1.86
CA ILE A 77 10.39 -3.14 -1.57
C ILE A 77 10.55 -1.62 -1.71
N LYS A 78 10.96 -0.99 -0.61
CA LYS A 78 11.29 0.44 -0.60
C LYS A 78 12.57 0.70 -1.42
N PRO A 79 12.68 1.86 -2.08
CA PRO A 79 13.94 2.27 -2.68
C PRO A 79 15.01 2.44 -1.59
N PRO A 80 16.31 2.50 -1.94
CA PRO A 80 17.36 2.79 -0.97
C PRO A 80 17.04 4.04 -0.13
N PRO A 81 17.47 4.14 1.15
CA PRO A 81 17.09 5.25 2.04
C PRO A 81 17.32 6.65 1.43
N ILE A 82 18.39 6.81 0.65
CA ILE A 82 18.74 8.05 -0.06
C ILE A 82 17.69 8.48 -1.11
N ASN A 83 16.89 7.54 -1.61
CA ASN A 83 15.87 7.71 -2.64
C ASN A 83 14.44 7.58 -2.10
N TYR A 84 14.26 7.51 -0.77
CA TYR A 84 12.93 7.35 -0.15
C TYR A 84 12.27 8.70 0.08
N THR A 85 12.65 9.38 1.17
CA THR A 85 12.34 10.79 1.44
C THR A 85 13.34 11.30 2.47
N SER A 86 13.75 12.55 2.34
CA SER A 86 14.52 13.24 3.38
C SER A 86 13.63 13.77 4.51
N LEU A 87 12.30 13.69 4.35
CA LEU A 87 11.33 14.17 5.31
C LEU A 87 11.17 13.17 6.46
N SER A 88 11.27 13.65 7.69
CA SER A 88 10.86 12.91 8.89
C SER A 88 9.35 13.00 9.15
N GLU A 89 8.69 13.97 8.54
CA GLU A 89 7.25 14.20 8.66
C GLU A 89 6.69 14.83 7.38
N LEU A 90 5.45 14.48 7.06
CA LEU A 90 4.65 15.12 6.03
C LEU A 90 3.75 16.16 6.70
N LYS A 91 4.06 17.46 6.53
CA LYS A 91 3.31 18.54 7.18
C LYS A 91 1.96 18.79 6.48
N PRO A 92 1.03 19.50 7.13
CA PRO A 92 -0.16 20.04 6.46
C PRO A 92 0.20 20.79 5.17
N GLY A 93 -0.46 20.44 4.07
CA GLY A 93 -0.25 20.96 2.72
C GLY A 93 0.86 20.26 1.92
N ASP A 94 1.70 19.42 2.55
CA ASP A 94 2.79 18.74 1.85
C ASP A 94 2.32 17.45 1.15
N SER A 95 3.14 17.00 0.19
CA SER A 95 2.97 15.70 -0.46
C SER A 95 4.28 14.91 -0.50
N PHE A 96 4.15 13.59 -0.52
CA PHE A 96 5.23 12.62 -0.59
C PHE A 96 4.92 11.61 -1.70
N GLU A 97 5.89 11.38 -2.57
CA GLU A 97 5.83 10.35 -3.62
C GLU A 97 6.94 9.33 -3.40
N VAL A 98 6.61 8.05 -3.58
CA VAL A 98 7.57 6.94 -3.52
C VAL A 98 7.30 5.94 -4.62
N LEU A 99 8.37 5.45 -5.23
CA LEU A 99 8.33 4.38 -6.20
C LEU A 99 8.86 3.10 -5.54
N LEU A 100 8.01 2.08 -5.47
CA LEU A 100 8.27 0.83 -4.75
C LEU A 100 8.41 -0.32 -5.73
N ASP A 101 9.34 -1.24 -5.50
CA ASP A 101 9.47 -2.44 -6.34
C ASP A 101 8.52 -3.52 -5.83
N ILE A 102 7.80 -4.16 -6.77
CA ILE A 102 7.04 -5.38 -6.47
C ILE A 102 8.04 -6.53 -6.45
N PRO A 103 8.09 -7.31 -5.35
CA PRO A 103 9.04 -8.42 -5.22
C PRO A 103 8.83 -9.40 -6.37
N MET A 104 9.91 -9.77 -7.05
CA MET A 104 9.82 -10.70 -8.19
C MET A 104 9.79 -12.16 -7.73
N ASN A 105 10.27 -12.41 -6.51
CA ASN A 105 10.32 -13.72 -5.90
C ASN A 105 9.83 -13.67 -4.44
N PHE A 106 9.39 -14.82 -3.94
CA PHE A 106 8.76 -14.97 -2.64
C PHE A 106 9.68 -14.69 -1.44
N TRP A 107 10.98 -15.02 -1.56
CA TRP A 107 11.94 -14.87 -0.48
C TRP A 107 12.17 -13.41 -0.08
N GLU A 108 12.12 -12.50 -1.05
CA GLU A 108 12.18 -11.05 -0.82
C GLU A 108 11.02 -10.55 0.04
N THR A 109 9.83 -11.17 -0.10
CA THR A 109 8.65 -10.83 0.71
C THR A 109 8.74 -11.41 2.12
N ILE A 110 9.15 -12.68 2.27
CA ILE A 110 9.26 -13.33 3.59
C ILE A 110 10.32 -12.68 4.46
N GLY A 111 11.49 -12.34 3.88
CA GLY A 111 12.56 -11.67 4.63
C GLY A 111 12.16 -10.31 5.21
N GLN A 112 11.09 -9.71 4.70
CA GLN A 112 10.56 -8.41 5.15
C GLN A 112 9.27 -8.52 6.01
N LYS A 113 8.69 -9.72 6.15
CA LYS A 113 7.58 -9.96 7.07
C LYS A 113 8.13 -10.30 8.46
N ASP A 114 7.46 -9.80 9.49
CA ASP A 114 7.64 -10.31 10.85
C ASP A 114 7.25 -11.81 10.85
N PRO A 115 8.12 -12.73 11.32
CA PRO A 115 7.91 -14.18 11.24
C PRO A 115 6.62 -14.68 11.90
N GLN A 116 5.91 -13.85 12.66
CA GLN A 116 4.61 -14.17 13.25
C GLN A 116 3.42 -14.03 12.28
N PHE A 117 3.58 -13.34 11.15
CA PHE A 117 2.49 -13.04 10.19
C PHE A 117 2.47 -13.96 8.95
N SER A 118 3.38 -14.93 8.84
CA SER A 118 3.42 -15.89 7.75
C SER A 118 2.54 -17.11 8.06
N THR A 119 1.36 -17.19 7.44
CA THR A 119 0.42 -18.30 7.61
C THR A 119 0.96 -19.58 6.98
N LYS A 120 0.66 -20.76 7.56
CA LYS A 120 1.08 -22.07 7.04
C LYS A 120 0.65 -22.33 5.59
N ASP A 121 -0.50 -21.77 5.18
CA ASP A 121 -1.02 -21.93 3.81
C ASP A 121 -0.20 -21.16 2.77
N PHE A 122 0.38 -20.02 3.16
CA PHE A 122 1.28 -19.23 2.31
C PHE A 122 2.56 -20.00 1.95
N PHE A 123 3.06 -20.85 2.86
CA PHE A 123 4.17 -21.75 2.58
C PHE A 123 3.76 -22.97 1.73
N ALA A 124 2.52 -23.46 1.86
CA ALA A 124 2.06 -24.66 1.16
C ALA A 124 1.86 -24.45 -0.35
N GLN A 125 1.43 -23.26 -0.78
CA GLN A 125 1.34 -22.92 -2.20
C GLN A 125 2.72 -22.73 -2.85
N PHE A 126 3.70 -22.26 -2.08
CA PHE A 126 5.08 -22.02 -2.53
C PHE A 126 5.85 -23.30 -2.90
N TRP A 127 5.67 -24.40 -2.13
CA TRP A 127 6.29 -25.69 -2.46
C TRP A 127 5.82 -26.31 -3.80
N LYS A 128 4.81 -25.72 -4.45
CA LYS A 128 4.30 -26.14 -5.77
C LYS A 128 5.04 -25.49 -6.96
N GLY A 129 6.11 -24.72 -6.74
CA GLY A 129 7.04 -24.32 -7.81
C GLY A 129 6.68 -23.04 -8.58
N GLN A 130 5.72 -22.23 -8.10
CA GLN A 130 5.41 -20.92 -8.67
C GLN A 130 6.31 -19.84 -8.05
N ASN A 131 7.55 -19.74 -8.53
CA ASN A 131 8.57 -18.81 -7.99
C ASN A 131 8.50 -17.38 -8.56
N HIS A 132 7.56 -17.09 -9.46
CA HIS A 132 7.42 -15.77 -10.07
C HIS A 132 6.12 -15.11 -9.64
N LEU A 133 6.26 -13.94 -9.00
CA LEU A 133 5.14 -13.10 -8.63
C LEU A 133 4.78 -12.23 -9.82
N HIS A 134 3.58 -12.44 -10.39
CA HIS A 134 3.01 -11.57 -11.41
C HIS A 134 1.79 -10.88 -10.81
N VAL A 135 1.99 -9.67 -10.30
CA VAL A 135 0.89 -8.81 -9.82
C VAL A 135 0.34 -8.06 -11.01
N THR A 136 -0.91 -8.33 -11.39
CA THR A 136 -1.64 -7.54 -12.39
C THR A 136 -2.66 -6.65 -11.69
N LYS A 137 -2.98 -5.49 -12.28
CA LYS A 137 -3.89 -4.50 -11.70
C LYS A 137 -5.25 -5.09 -11.36
N GLU A 138 -5.73 -6.02 -12.17
CA GLU A 138 -7.05 -6.67 -12.06
C GLU A 138 -7.13 -7.63 -10.88
N ARG A 139 -5.97 -8.11 -10.40
CA ARG A 139 -5.89 -9.04 -9.26
C ARG A 139 -5.61 -8.34 -7.94
N ILE A 140 -5.37 -7.03 -7.94
CA ILE A 140 -5.18 -6.27 -6.70
C ILE A 140 -6.56 -6.09 -6.05
N ASN A 141 -6.70 -6.55 -4.80
CA ASN A 141 -7.87 -6.27 -3.98
C ASN A 141 -7.75 -4.90 -3.29
N PHE A 142 -6.58 -4.61 -2.72
CA PHE A 142 -6.21 -3.28 -2.23
C PHE A 142 -4.70 -3.11 -2.07
N VAL A 143 -4.26 -1.85 -1.96
CA VAL A 143 -2.95 -1.45 -1.48
C VAL A 143 -3.09 -0.91 -0.07
N LYS A 144 -2.26 -1.36 0.86
CA LYS A 144 -2.22 -0.89 2.24
C LYS A 144 -0.89 -0.21 2.52
N ILE A 145 -0.97 0.98 3.09
CA ILE A 145 0.17 1.81 3.47
C ILE A 145 0.09 2.02 4.98
N VAL A 146 1.18 1.75 5.69
CA VAL A 146 1.29 1.98 7.12
C VAL A 146 2.48 2.89 7.35
N LEU A 147 2.23 4.15 7.73
CA LEU A 147 3.25 5.15 8.02
C LEU A 147 3.54 5.19 9.52
N ASN A 148 4.82 5.04 9.85
CA ASN A 148 5.39 5.00 11.19
C ASN A 148 4.57 4.17 12.20
N LYS A 149 3.99 3.04 11.75
CA LYS A 149 3.11 2.14 12.54
C LYS A 149 1.85 2.79 13.13
N ARG A 150 1.49 4.00 12.69
CA ARG A 150 0.37 4.78 13.26
C ARG A 150 -0.69 5.08 12.23
N THR A 151 -0.31 5.70 11.12
CA THR A 151 -1.25 6.12 10.08
C THR A 151 -1.40 4.98 9.09
N THR A 152 -2.61 4.45 8.97
CA THR A 152 -2.92 3.42 7.97
C THR A 152 -3.78 4.02 6.88
N ILE A 153 -3.39 3.80 5.63
CA ILE A 153 -4.11 4.22 4.44
C ILE A 153 -4.38 2.96 3.62
N ILE A 154 -5.62 2.82 3.15
CA ILE A 154 -6.02 1.72 2.27
C ILE A 154 -6.46 2.34 0.94
N LEU A 155 -6.01 1.78 -0.16
CA LEU A 155 -6.36 2.18 -1.52
C LEU A 155 -7.02 0.98 -2.20
N LYS A 156 -8.29 1.11 -2.62
CA LYS A 156 -8.95 0.10 -3.45
C LYS A 156 -8.76 0.39 -4.95
N PRO A 157 -8.83 -0.63 -5.81
CA PRO A 157 -8.85 -0.44 -7.26
C PRO A 157 -10.02 0.44 -7.68
N VAL A 158 -9.77 1.35 -8.63
CA VAL A 158 -10.82 2.13 -9.26
C VAL A 158 -11.71 1.19 -10.09
N PRO A 159 -13.05 1.23 -9.93
CA PRO A 159 -13.95 0.47 -10.79
C PRO A 159 -13.71 0.85 -12.25
N VAL A 160 -13.48 -0.14 -13.10
CA VAL A 160 -13.49 0.06 -14.54
C VAL A 160 -14.96 0.07 -14.95
N ASN A 161 -15.51 1.24 -15.25
CA ASN A 161 -16.82 1.30 -15.91
C ASN A 161 -16.60 0.92 -17.38
N ASP A 162 -17.08 -0.25 -17.77
CA ASP A 162 -17.29 -0.62 -19.18
C ASP A 162 -18.43 0.20 -19.80
#